data_AF-A0A183PGR8-F1
#
_entry.id   AF-A0A183PGR8-F1
#
_cell.length_a   1.000
_cell.length_b   1.000
_cell.length_c   1.000
_cell.angle_alpha   90.00
_cell.angle_beta   90.00
_cell.angle_gamma   90.00
#
_symmetry.space_group_name_H-M   'P 1'
#
loop_
_entity.id
_entity.type
_entity.pdbx_description
1 polymer ?
#
loop_
_entity_poly.entity_id
_entity_poly.type
_entity_poly.pdbx_seq_one_letter_code
_entity_poly.pdbx_strand_id
1 'polypeptide(L)'
;MHHCSSLLQRTVDSVNLLQGLSNRDESARHEAAVTIQRIFDSWYFGFGSPAVAGFLETVANDTGGATLDTSMHGLITEQIPDLLRILHTAPSSDIRSAARDILRDLKMDHMKCMVGEPNEGDPFYTVCIIESYTVFVFLPSLQTYILFREYWFQWGRLNNYINVMGYHPEYLECYMKLKDHLFRGDLPLPYPDRYYIAIIAAAQQRCIYLVLFFVRQFISSGGPLSWLQGVQYGPPKWRQLCGLNRDLSDRPWKITADDIYNLTHGGDSNPLKEALSLSELMHVVAILSHVHALACFIFGCGIRPEIDNYDGLINLNVDNCNEAYIYNNQTSNGSSQNNLHSSENGGTCSCLVEPWDDHVSLTFLLFV
;
A
#
# COMPACT_ATOMS: atom_id res chain seq x y z
N MET A 1 -2.72 13.10 -15.87
CA MET A 1 -1.23 13.18 -15.89
C MET A 1 -0.57 13.28 -14.51
N HIS A 2 -1.30 13.41 -13.38
CA HIS A 2 -0.69 13.69 -12.07
C HIS A 2 -0.87 12.62 -10.96
N HIS A 3 -1.52 11.49 -11.24
CA HIS A 3 -2.23 10.72 -10.21
C HIS A 3 -1.47 9.59 -9.49
N CYS A 4 -0.12 9.56 -9.58
CA CYS A 4 0.71 8.62 -8.81
C CYS A 4 2.00 9.29 -8.27
N SER A 5 2.07 10.62 -8.40
CA SER A 5 3.27 11.41 -8.10
C SER A 5 3.42 11.73 -6.61
N SER A 6 2.33 11.66 -5.85
CA SER A 6 2.31 12.10 -4.45
C SER A 6 3.17 11.23 -3.55
N LEU A 7 3.03 9.90 -3.61
CA LEU A 7 3.82 8.95 -2.80
C LEU A 7 5.33 9.07 -3.05
N LEU A 8 5.73 9.24 -4.31
CA LEU A 8 7.14 9.33 -4.70
C LEU A 8 7.82 10.64 -4.28
N GLN A 9 7.03 11.64 -3.88
CA GLN A 9 7.52 12.93 -3.37
C GLN A 9 7.58 12.97 -1.85
N ARG A 10 7.06 11.95 -1.15
CA ARG A 10 7.02 11.93 0.32
C ARG A 10 8.39 11.66 0.92
N THR A 11 8.67 12.35 2.01
CA THR A 11 9.86 12.08 2.84
C THR A 11 9.63 10.87 3.75
N VAL A 12 10.73 10.32 4.29
CA VAL A 12 10.69 9.22 5.27
C VAL A 12 9.84 9.61 6.49
N ASP A 13 10.05 10.82 7.02
CA ASP A 13 9.32 11.35 8.17
C ASP A 13 7.83 11.45 7.89
N SER A 14 7.46 11.92 6.70
CA SER A 14 6.07 11.99 6.30
C SER A 14 5.42 10.60 6.24
N VAL A 15 6.04 9.63 5.55
CA VAL A 15 5.48 8.26 5.41
C VAL A 15 5.32 7.58 6.78
N ASN A 16 6.19 7.90 7.73
CA ASN A 16 6.23 7.30 9.07
C ASN A 16 5.48 8.13 10.13
N LEU A 17 4.93 9.30 9.80
CA LEU A 17 4.28 10.21 10.77
C LEU A 17 3.22 9.51 11.63
N LEU A 18 2.38 8.69 11.01
CA LEU A 18 1.26 8.00 11.66
C LEU A 18 1.64 6.62 12.21
N GLN A 19 2.92 6.22 12.12
CA GLN A 19 3.37 4.87 12.50
C GLN A 19 3.13 4.58 13.99
N GLY A 20 3.19 5.60 14.85
CA GLY A 20 2.93 5.47 16.29
C GLY A 20 1.55 4.91 16.63
N LEU A 21 0.54 5.09 15.76
CA LEU A 21 -0.79 4.50 15.90
C LEU A 21 -0.81 2.97 15.75
N SER A 22 0.33 2.38 15.35
CA SER A 22 0.50 0.94 15.16
C SER A 22 1.18 0.28 16.36
N ASN A 23 1.41 1.01 17.47
CA ASN A 23 2.01 0.42 18.65
C ASN A 23 1.10 -0.66 19.26
N ARG A 24 1.70 -1.73 19.80
CA ARG A 24 0.96 -2.82 20.45
C ARG A 24 0.36 -2.38 21.79
N ASP A 25 1.06 -1.51 22.51
CA ASP A 25 0.58 -0.94 23.77
C ASP A 25 -0.43 0.19 23.52
N GLU A 26 -1.55 0.14 24.23
CA GLU A 26 -2.64 1.13 24.10
C GLU A 26 -2.24 2.49 24.65
N SER A 27 -1.47 2.53 25.74
CA SER A 27 -1.02 3.80 26.33
C SER A 27 -0.06 4.52 25.38
N ALA A 28 0.90 3.79 24.81
CA ALA A 28 1.79 4.32 23.78
C ALA A 28 1.06 4.79 22.51
N ARG A 29 0.02 4.06 22.05
CA ARG A 29 -0.82 4.52 20.92
C ARG A 29 -1.55 5.81 21.25
N HIS A 30 -2.10 5.92 22.46
CA HIS A 30 -2.78 7.14 22.90
C HIS A 30 -1.84 8.34 22.95
N GLU A 31 -0.64 8.18 23.51
CA GLU A 31 0.39 9.22 23.51
C GLU A 31 0.80 9.63 22.09
N ALA A 32 0.95 8.65 21.17
CA ALA A 32 1.22 8.91 19.77
C ALA A 32 0.08 9.70 19.11
N ALA A 33 -1.18 9.33 19.36
CA ALA A 33 -2.35 10.04 18.83
C ALA A 33 -2.39 11.50 19.30
N VAL A 34 -2.16 11.77 20.59
CA VAL A 34 -2.08 13.13 21.14
C VAL A 34 -0.91 13.91 20.51
N THR A 35 0.24 13.26 20.32
CA THR A 35 1.40 13.87 19.67
C THR A 35 1.10 14.24 18.21
N ILE A 36 0.47 13.34 17.47
CA ILE A 36 0.05 13.57 16.09
C ILE A 36 -0.95 14.72 16.03
N GLN A 37 -1.99 14.72 16.86
CA GLN A 37 -2.96 15.82 16.93
C GLN A 37 -2.26 17.16 17.15
N ARG A 38 -1.34 17.25 18.12
CA ARG A 38 -0.57 18.47 18.38
C ARG A 38 0.26 18.91 17.18
N ILE A 39 0.82 17.97 16.40
CA ILE A 39 1.55 18.28 15.16
C ILE A 39 0.60 18.91 14.14
N PHE A 40 -0.58 18.30 13.91
CA PHE A 40 -1.58 18.84 13.00
C PHE A 40 -2.09 20.22 13.45
N ASP A 41 -2.38 20.39 14.74
CA ASP A 41 -2.77 21.69 15.32
C ASP A 41 -1.67 22.74 15.10
N SER A 42 -0.40 22.37 15.32
CA SER A 42 0.74 23.28 15.11
C SER A 42 0.92 23.63 13.64
N TRP A 43 0.71 22.67 12.74
CA TRP A 43 0.73 22.89 11.29
C TRP A 43 -0.43 23.73 10.81
N TYR A 44 -1.57 23.67 11.47
CA TYR A 44 -2.77 24.38 11.03
C TYR A 44 -2.89 25.79 11.63
N PHE A 45 -2.71 25.93 12.94
CA PHE A 45 -2.79 27.21 13.64
C PHE A 45 -1.46 27.99 13.62
N GLY A 46 -0.39 27.38 13.14
CA GLY A 46 0.96 27.92 13.21
C GLY A 46 1.58 27.76 14.60
N PHE A 47 2.89 27.92 14.68
CA PHE A 47 3.60 27.91 15.95
C PHE A 47 3.34 29.22 16.70
N GLY A 48 2.62 29.18 17.82
CA GLY A 48 2.74 30.24 18.82
C GLY A 48 4.21 30.39 19.22
N SER A 49 4.71 31.62 19.28
CA SER A 49 6.14 31.86 19.55
C SER A 49 6.62 31.20 20.86
N PRO A 50 7.77 30.50 20.87
CA PRO A 50 8.66 30.21 19.75
C PRO A 50 8.39 28.84 19.11
N ALA A 51 8.58 28.76 17.79
CA ALA A 51 8.46 27.52 17.04
C ALA A 51 9.47 26.46 17.51
N VAL A 52 9.04 25.19 17.54
CA VAL A 52 9.87 24.05 17.91
C VAL A 52 11.01 23.91 16.89
N ALA A 53 12.20 24.40 17.26
CA ALA A 53 13.34 24.63 16.37
C ALA A 53 13.82 23.39 15.59
N GLY A 54 13.61 22.17 16.12
CA GLY A 54 14.14 20.96 15.51
C GLY A 54 13.45 20.50 14.22
N PHE A 55 12.16 20.81 14.03
CA PHE A 55 11.41 20.36 12.83
C PHE A 55 11.48 21.37 11.68
N LEU A 56 11.56 22.67 11.99
CA LEU A 56 11.67 23.72 10.98
C LEU A 56 13.05 23.76 10.31
N GLU A 57 14.13 23.36 11.00
CA GLU A 57 15.47 23.30 10.39
C GLU A 57 15.55 22.31 9.22
N THR A 58 14.86 21.17 9.31
CA THR A 58 14.84 20.15 8.25
C THR A 58 14.06 20.65 7.03
N VAL A 59 12.92 21.30 7.26
CA VAL A 59 12.05 21.80 6.19
C VAL A 59 12.59 23.08 5.54
N ALA A 60 13.20 23.98 6.31
CA ALA A 60 13.76 25.23 5.80
C ALA A 60 15.01 25.01 4.92
N ASN A 61 15.79 23.96 5.20
CA ASN A 61 16.94 23.57 4.37
C ASN A 61 16.53 23.17 2.94
N ASP A 62 15.32 22.63 2.75
CA ASP A 62 14.83 22.19 1.45
C ASP A 62 14.27 23.34 0.58
N THR A 63 13.92 24.49 1.17
CA THR A 63 13.22 25.59 0.46
C THR A 63 14.03 26.86 0.21
N GLY A 64 15.33 26.88 0.55
CA GLY A 64 16.21 28.01 0.22
C GLY A 64 15.81 29.35 0.85
N GLY A 65 15.09 29.33 1.98
CA GLY A 65 14.80 30.53 2.77
C GLY A 65 13.66 31.42 2.26
N ALA A 66 12.76 30.92 1.39
CA ALA A 66 11.51 31.63 1.08
C ALA A 66 10.50 31.54 2.25
N THR A 67 9.72 32.61 2.48
CA THR A 67 8.65 32.66 3.49
C THR A 67 7.60 31.60 3.19
N LEU A 68 7.61 30.51 3.95
CA LEU A 68 6.66 29.40 3.88
C LEU A 68 5.23 29.87 4.20
N ASP A 69 4.24 29.21 3.61
CA ASP A 69 2.90 29.16 4.16
C ASP A 69 3.02 28.79 5.66
N THR A 70 2.65 29.70 6.55
CA THR A 70 2.82 29.50 8.00
C THR A 70 1.97 28.34 8.51
N SER A 71 0.89 28.03 7.79
CA SER A 71 0.14 26.81 7.97
C SER A 71 0.67 25.79 6.96
N MET A 72 1.23 24.70 7.46
CA MET A 72 1.87 23.64 6.67
C MET A 72 0.82 22.78 5.95
N HIS A 73 -0.13 23.41 5.23
CA HIS A 73 -1.29 22.78 4.60
C HIS A 73 -0.92 21.67 3.61
N GLY A 74 0.21 21.82 2.92
CA GLY A 74 0.75 20.77 2.05
C GLY A 74 1.04 19.47 2.81
N LEU A 75 1.66 19.58 3.99
CA LEU A 75 1.93 18.42 4.85
C LEU A 75 0.64 17.80 5.36
N ILE A 76 -0.36 18.61 5.74
CA ILE A 76 -1.67 18.12 6.18
C ILE A 76 -2.35 17.33 5.03
N THR A 77 -2.41 17.93 3.84
CA THR A 77 -3.04 17.34 2.65
C THR A 77 -2.43 16.00 2.30
N GLU A 78 -1.11 15.87 2.44
CA GLU A 78 -0.35 14.63 2.21
C GLU A 78 -0.76 13.49 3.14
N GLN A 79 -1.23 13.78 4.37
CA GLN A 79 -1.63 12.75 5.34
C GLN A 79 -3.10 12.35 5.25
N ILE A 80 -3.96 13.16 4.63
CA ILE A 80 -5.40 12.89 4.54
C ILE A 80 -5.70 11.48 4.00
N PRO A 81 -5.07 11.00 2.91
CA PRO A 81 -5.31 9.65 2.41
C PRO A 81 -4.98 8.57 3.44
N ASP A 82 -3.88 8.73 4.18
CA ASP A 82 -3.47 7.77 5.21
C ASP A 82 -4.44 7.77 6.39
N LEU A 83 -4.90 8.94 6.83
CA LEU A 83 -5.90 9.08 7.90
C LEU A 83 -7.24 8.45 7.51
N LEU A 84 -7.71 8.70 6.29
CA LEU A 84 -8.93 8.08 5.75
C LEU A 84 -8.81 6.56 5.72
N ARG A 85 -7.68 6.05 5.24
CA ARG A 85 -7.43 4.61 5.26
C ARG A 85 -7.46 4.06 6.68
N ILE A 86 -6.78 4.71 7.64
CA ILE A 86 -6.76 4.27 9.04
C ILE A 86 -8.19 4.23 9.60
N LEU A 87 -8.98 5.28 9.36
CA LEU A 87 -10.38 5.37 9.76
C LEU A 87 -11.21 4.16 9.29
N HIS A 88 -11.00 3.70 8.05
CA HIS A 88 -11.77 2.60 7.46
C HIS A 88 -11.21 1.20 7.74
N THR A 89 -9.88 1.05 7.91
CA THR A 89 -9.22 -0.27 7.88
C THR A 89 -8.55 -0.66 9.20
N ALA A 90 -8.36 0.27 10.13
CA ALA A 90 -7.70 -0.06 11.39
C ALA A 90 -8.54 -1.05 12.20
N PRO A 91 -7.94 -2.12 12.77
CA PRO A 91 -8.70 -3.16 13.46
C PRO A 91 -9.23 -2.71 14.84
N SER A 92 -8.54 -1.77 15.49
CA SER A 92 -8.88 -1.29 16.84
C SER A 92 -9.67 0.02 16.80
N SER A 93 -10.67 0.18 17.66
CA SER A 93 -11.58 1.34 17.67
C SER A 93 -10.91 2.63 18.13
N ASP A 94 -9.98 2.55 19.09
CA ASP A 94 -9.16 3.67 19.56
C ASP A 94 -8.40 4.34 18.41
N ILE A 95 -7.80 3.53 17.53
CA ILE A 95 -7.05 4.00 16.35
C ILE A 95 -7.98 4.71 15.36
N ARG A 96 -9.17 4.14 15.11
CA ARG A 96 -10.16 4.74 14.21
C ARG A 96 -10.70 6.06 14.77
N SER A 97 -10.96 6.12 16.08
CA SER A 97 -11.40 7.34 16.75
C SER A 97 -10.33 8.43 16.67
N ALA A 98 -9.06 8.11 16.92
CA ALA A 98 -7.97 9.07 16.78
C ALA A 98 -7.90 9.67 15.36
N ALA A 99 -7.99 8.84 14.32
CA ALA A 99 -8.00 9.32 12.94
C ALA A 99 -9.25 10.17 12.63
N ARG A 100 -10.41 9.79 13.19
CA ARG A 100 -11.67 10.54 13.06
C ARG A 100 -11.58 11.92 13.69
N ASP A 101 -11.02 12.01 14.88
CA ASP A 101 -10.90 13.26 15.63
C ASP A 101 -10.00 14.24 14.89
N ILE A 102 -8.82 13.78 14.43
CA ILE A 102 -7.91 14.59 13.57
C ILE A 102 -8.63 15.08 12.31
N LEU A 103 -9.34 14.19 11.60
CA LEU A 103 -10.06 14.58 10.37
C LEU A 103 -11.22 15.55 10.62
N ARG A 104 -11.88 15.49 11.79
CA ARG A 104 -12.94 16.42 12.15
C ARG A 104 -12.40 17.81 12.44
N ASP A 105 -11.27 17.91 13.12
CA ASP A 105 -10.61 19.19 13.40
C ASP A 105 -10.15 19.87 12.10
N LEU A 106 -9.76 19.09 11.09
CA LEU A 106 -9.42 19.61 9.76
C LEU A 106 -10.62 20.16 8.97
N LYS A 107 -11.86 19.73 9.25
CA LYS A 107 -13.10 20.16 8.53
C LYS A 107 -13.57 21.59 8.87
N MET A 108 -12.81 22.36 9.63
CA MET A 108 -13.04 23.81 9.81
C MET A 108 -13.14 24.52 8.45
N ASP A 109 -13.97 25.58 8.36
CA ASP A 109 -14.62 26.10 7.14
C ASP A 109 -13.80 26.27 5.84
N HIS A 110 -12.47 26.30 5.90
CA HIS A 110 -11.55 26.50 4.78
C HIS A 110 -10.85 25.23 4.25
N MET A 111 -10.91 24.10 4.97
CA MET A 111 -10.36 22.80 4.52
C MET A 111 -11.43 21.70 4.55
N LYS A 112 -12.43 21.81 3.69
CA LYS A 112 -13.47 20.78 3.58
C LYS A 112 -12.91 19.52 2.92
N CYS A 113 -12.57 18.52 3.73
CA CYS A 113 -12.40 17.15 3.25
C CYS A 113 -13.78 16.54 2.95
N MET A 114 -14.13 16.41 1.66
CA MET A 114 -15.38 15.80 1.22
C MET A 114 -15.25 14.27 1.18
N VAL A 115 -15.26 13.63 2.35
CA VAL A 115 -15.45 12.18 2.44
C VAL A 115 -16.48 11.90 3.53
N GLY A 116 -17.51 11.13 3.17
CA GLY A 116 -18.56 10.69 4.10
C GLY A 116 -17.96 9.87 5.24
N GLU A 117 -18.29 10.21 6.48
CA GLU A 117 -17.86 9.44 7.63
C GLU A 117 -18.51 8.05 7.56
N PRO A 118 -17.75 6.96 7.78
CA PRO A 118 -18.37 5.65 7.92
C PRO A 118 -19.29 5.65 9.15
N ASN A 119 -20.50 5.12 8.98
CA ASN A 119 -21.44 4.95 10.08
C ASN A 119 -20.86 3.97 11.11
N GLU A 120 -21.25 4.09 12.38
CA GLU A 120 -20.79 3.16 13.44
C GLU A 120 -21.13 1.68 13.18
N GLY A 121 -22.06 1.40 12.26
CA GLY A 121 -22.44 0.06 11.81
C GLY A 121 -21.82 -0.38 10.48
N ASP A 122 -20.98 0.43 9.84
CA ASP A 122 -20.32 0.03 8.60
C ASP A 122 -19.27 -1.06 8.88
N PRO A 123 -19.22 -2.10 8.05
CA PRO A 123 -18.34 -3.24 8.26
C PRO A 123 -16.87 -2.82 8.19
N PHE A 124 -16.12 -3.16 9.24
CA PHE A 124 -14.70 -2.81 9.43
C PHE A 124 -13.74 -3.33 8.32
N TYR A 125 -14.22 -4.24 7.47
CA TYR A 125 -13.46 -4.89 6.40
C TYR A 125 -14.32 -4.98 5.13
N THR A 126 -14.40 -3.89 4.36
CA THR A 126 -14.97 -3.98 3.01
C THR A 126 -13.94 -4.56 2.06
N VAL A 127 -14.01 -5.87 1.82
CA VAL A 127 -13.33 -6.50 0.70
C VAL A 127 -14.27 -6.46 -0.49
N CYS A 128 -13.93 -5.66 -1.50
CA CYS A 128 -14.58 -5.76 -2.79
C CYS A 128 -13.82 -6.79 -3.64
N ILE A 129 -14.41 -7.97 -3.80
CA ILE A 129 -13.97 -9.00 -4.75
C ILE A 129 -14.73 -8.79 -6.06
N ILE A 130 -14.05 -8.94 -7.19
CA ILE A 130 -14.47 -8.46 -8.53
C ILE A 130 -15.77 -9.06 -9.07
N GLU A 131 -16.26 -10.21 -8.59
CA GLU A 131 -17.33 -10.91 -9.32
C GLU A 131 -18.77 -10.54 -8.97
N SER A 132 -18.98 -9.62 -8.04
CA SER A 132 -20.30 -9.05 -7.87
C SER A 132 -20.17 -7.73 -7.13
N TYR A 133 -20.89 -6.71 -7.57
CA TYR A 133 -21.06 -5.40 -6.92
C TYR A 133 -21.57 -5.48 -5.45
N THR A 134 -21.54 -6.66 -4.83
CA THR A 134 -21.75 -6.94 -3.42
C THR A 134 -20.50 -6.56 -2.62
N VAL A 135 -20.63 -5.50 -1.82
CA VAL A 135 -19.73 -5.27 -0.68
C VAL A 135 -19.94 -6.44 0.29
N PHE A 136 -19.01 -7.40 0.31
CA PHE A 136 -19.11 -8.52 1.24
C PHE A 136 -18.66 -8.03 2.62
N VAL A 137 -19.59 -7.98 3.57
CA VAL A 137 -19.29 -7.70 4.97
C VAL A 137 -18.65 -8.95 5.56
N PHE A 138 -17.32 -8.98 5.59
CA PHE A 138 -16.60 -10.03 6.30
C PHE A 138 -16.65 -9.74 7.79
N LEU A 139 -17.40 -10.55 8.55
CA LEU A 139 -17.28 -10.63 10.00
C LEU A 139 -16.15 -11.63 10.29
N PRO A 140 -14.93 -11.16 10.62
CA PRO A 140 -13.81 -12.07 10.85
C PRO A 140 -14.10 -12.99 12.02
N SER A 141 -13.67 -14.25 11.89
CA SER A 141 -13.54 -15.11 13.06
C SER A 141 -12.64 -14.45 14.11
N LEU A 142 -12.78 -14.82 15.38
CA LEU A 142 -11.88 -14.32 16.44
C LEU A 142 -10.40 -14.55 16.08
N GLN A 143 -10.08 -15.69 15.46
CA GLN A 143 -8.74 -16.02 15.00
C GLN A 143 -8.25 -15.04 13.92
N THR A 144 -9.06 -14.80 12.89
CA THR A 144 -8.72 -13.87 11.82
C THR A 144 -8.55 -12.45 12.36
N TYR A 145 -9.40 -12.02 13.29
CA TYR A 145 -9.30 -10.72 13.94
C TYR A 145 -7.97 -10.55 14.71
N ILE A 146 -7.54 -11.57 15.46
CA ILE A 146 -6.25 -11.56 16.15
C ILE A 146 -5.10 -11.41 15.15
N LEU A 147 -5.12 -12.18 14.05
CA LEU A 147 -4.12 -12.08 12.99
C LEU A 147 -4.08 -10.69 12.34
N PHE A 148 -5.23 -10.08 12.07
CA PHE A 148 -5.30 -8.72 11.53
C PHE A 148 -4.71 -7.68 12.49
N ARG A 149 -4.93 -7.82 13.80
CA ARG A 149 -4.31 -6.94 14.80
C ARG A 149 -2.80 -7.13 14.84
N GLU A 150 -2.31 -8.36 14.91
CA GLU A 150 -0.87 -8.63 14.90
C GLU A 150 -0.21 -8.13 13.60
N TYR A 151 -0.87 -8.31 12.46
CA TYR A 151 -0.41 -7.78 11.18
C TYR A 151 -0.35 -6.25 11.20
N TRP A 152 -1.39 -5.58 11.73
CA TRP A 152 -1.40 -4.13 11.89
C TRP A 152 -0.26 -3.64 12.78
N PHE A 153 -0.04 -4.25 13.94
CA PHE A 153 1.01 -3.82 14.86
C PHE A 153 2.40 -3.97 14.26
N GLN A 154 2.59 -4.99 13.43
CA GLN A 154 3.83 -5.17 12.71
C GLN A 154 3.94 -4.15 11.57
N TRP A 155 3.00 -4.12 10.63
CA TRP A 155 3.16 -3.44 9.34
C TRP A 155 2.57 -2.03 9.27
N GLY A 156 1.84 -1.60 10.31
CA GLY A 156 1.18 -0.30 10.42
C GLY A 156 0.04 -0.06 9.43
N ARG A 157 -0.40 -1.13 8.78
CA ARG A 157 -1.37 -1.11 7.70
C ARG A 157 -1.98 -2.47 7.54
N LEU A 158 -3.29 -2.52 7.28
CA LEU A 158 -3.99 -3.73 6.88
C LEU A 158 -4.37 -3.59 5.40
N ASN A 159 -3.64 -4.27 4.52
CA ASN A 159 -3.84 -4.21 3.09
C ASN A 159 -5.05 -5.05 2.65
N ASN A 160 -5.67 -4.69 1.53
CA ASN A 160 -6.81 -5.41 0.94
C ASN A 160 -6.50 -6.90 0.66
N TYR A 161 -5.29 -7.24 0.18
CA TYR A 161 -4.94 -8.64 -0.02
C TYR A 161 -4.85 -9.44 1.28
N ILE A 162 -4.51 -8.80 2.41
CA ILE A 162 -4.49 -9.46 3.72
C ILE A 162 -5.91 -9.77 4.17
N ASN A 163 -6.85 -8.87 3.89
CA ASN A 163 -8.26 -9.12 4.18
C ASN A 163 -8.77 -10.35 3.41
N VAL A 164 -8.35 -10.53 2.15
CA VAL A 164 -8.69 -11.73 1.36
C VAL A 164 -7.96 -12.99 1.88
N MET A 165 -6.70 -12.89 2.28
CA MET A 165 -6.03 -14.03 2.93
C MET A 165 -6.70 -14.41 4.26
N GLY A 166 -7.37 -13.47 4.93
CA GLY A 166 -8.09 -13.69 6.18
C GLY A 166 -9.28 -14.66 6.12
N TYR A 167 -9.79 -14.98 4.91
CA TYR A 167 -10.74 -16.08 4.72
C TYR A 167 -10.12 -17.45 5.05
N HIS A 168 -8.79 -17.55 5.05
CA HIS A 168 -8.02 -18.75 5.38
C HIS A 168 -6.96 -18.42 6.46
N PRO A 169 -7.35 -18.33 7.74
CA PRO A 169 -6.47 -17.83 8.81
C PRO A 169 -5.19 -18.65 8.99
N GLU A 170 -5.22 -19.97 8.77
CA GLU A 170 -4.03 -20.83 8.85
C GLU A 170 -3.02 -20.48 7.75
N TYR A 171 -3.50 -20.18 6.55
CA TYR A 171 -2.66 -19.72 5.45
C TYR A 171 -2.11 -18.31 5.74
N LEU A 172 -2.96 -17.40 6.22
CA LEU A 172 -2.55 -16.04 6.57
C LEU A 172 -1.44 -16.05 7.63
N GLU A 173 -1.55 -16.88 8.68
CA GLU A 173 -0.52 -16.99 9.71
C GLU A 173 0.82 -17.44 9.12
N CYS A 174 0.83 -18.46 8.26
CA CYS A 174 2.03 -18.91 7.56
C CYS A 174 2.62 -17.81 6.66
N TYR A 175 1.77 -17.10 5.92
CA TYR A 175 2.17 -15.98 5.07
C TYR A 175 2.83 -14.86 5.90
N MET A 176 2.23 -14.48 7.03
CA MET A 176 2.76 -13.46 7.93
C MET A 176 4.16 -13.82 8.45
N LYS A 177 4.35 -15.07 8.90
CA LYS A 177 5.66 -15.56 9.38
C LYS A 177 6.73 -15.51 8.28
N LEU A 178 6.39 -15.97 7.08
CA LEU A 178 7.32 -15.94 5.94
C LEU A 178 7.69 -14.50 5.56
N LYS A 179 6.69 -13.62 5.45
CA LYS A 179 6.90 -12.21 5.10
C LYS A 179 7.75 -11.50 6.13
N ASP A 180 7.47 -11.69 7.42
CA ASP A 180 8.26 -11.12 8.51
C ASP A 180 9.71 -11.61 8.46
N HIS A 181 9.93 -12.92 8.28
CA HIS A 181 11.28 -13.45 8.15
C HIS A 181 12.03 -12.87 6.94
N LEU A 182 11.39 -12.77 5.76
CA LEU A 182 12.03 -12.26 4.55
C LEU A 182 12.41 -10.77 4.67
N PHE A 183 11.53 -9.93 5.21
CA PHE A 183 11.70 -8.49 5.17
C PHE A 183 12.20 -7.86 6.47
N ARG A 184 12.01 -8.51 7.62
CA ARG A 184 12.40 -8.03 8.96
C ARG A 184 13.31 -8.99 9.71
N GLY A 185 13.46 -10.22 9.24
CA GLY A 185 14.38 -11.19 9.82
C GLY A 185 15.84 -10.76 9.69
N ASP A 186 16.67 -11.28 10.58
CA ASP A 186 18.11 -11.10 10.55
C ASP A 186 18.71 -11.94 9.39
N LEU A 187 18.81 -11.31 8.23
CA LEU A 187 19.20 -11.92 6.96
C LEU A 187 20.22 -10.99 6.26
N PRO A 188 21.01 -11.51 5.29
CA PRO A 188 22.19 -10.81 4.76
C PRO A 188 21.92 -9.44 4.12
N LEU A 189 20.72 -9.22 3.56
CA LEU A 189 20.40 -7.98 2.87
C LEU A 189 19.98 -6.86 3.85
N PRO A 190 20.44 -5.61 3.65
CA PRO A 190 19.90 -4.46 4.37
C PRO A 190 18.41 -4.23 4.09
N TYR A 191 17.68 -3.62 5.03
CA TYR A 191 16.22 -3.45 4.91
C TYR A 191 15.77 -2.70 3.64
N PRO A 192 16.37 -1.55 3.25
CA PRO A 192 15.94 -0.86 2.03
C PRO A 192 16.14 -1.70 0.78
N ASP A 193 17.28 -2.39 0.66
CA ASP A 193 17.60 -3.24 -0.48
C ASP A 193 16.57 -4.36 -0.69
N ARG A 194 16.06 -4.96 0.40
CA ARG A 194 14.99 -5.97 0.34
C ARG A 194 13.74 -5.42 -0.35
N TYR A 195 13.32 -4.21 0.02
CA TYR A 195 12.15 -3.58 -0.58
C TYR A 195 12.42 -3.11 -2.01
N TYR A 196 13.63 -2.66 -2.32
CA TYR A 196 14.01 -2.32 -3.70
C TYR A 196 13.95 -3.53 -4.63
N ILE A 197 14.47 -4.68 -4.19
CA ILE A 197 14.36 -5.95 -4.93
C ILE A 197 12.90 -6.34 -5.12
N ALA A 198 12.06 -6.16 -4.10
CA ALA A 198 10.63 -6.42 -4.19
C ALA A 198 9.91 -5.50 -5.20
N ILE A 199 10.32 -4.23 -5.29
CA ILE A 199 9.83 -3.29 -6.33
C ILE A 199 10.19 -3.80 -7.72
N ILE A 200 11.43 -4.22 -7.94
CA ILE A 200 11.89 -4.76 -9.24
C ILE A 200 11.09 -6.02 -9.63
N ALA A 201 10.83 -6.92 -8.68
CA ALA A 201 10.01 -8.12 -8.91
C ALA A 201 8.55 -7.76 -9.27
N ALA A 202 7.93 -6.85 -8.51
CA ALA A 202 6.57 -6.41 -8.77
C ALA A 202 6.43 -5.69 -10.11
N ALA A 203 7.42 -4.88 -10.48
CA ALA A 203 7.48 -4.17 -11.76
C ALA A 203 7.61 -5.13 -12.95
N GLN A 204 8.41 -6.20 -12.82
CA GLN A 204 8.55 -7.23 -13.86
C GLN A 204 7.21 -7.86 -14.27
N GLN A 205 6.31 -8.03 -13.31
CA GLN A 205 4.95 -8.55 -13.56
C GLN A 205 3.89 -7.45 -13.74
N ARG A 206 4.32 -6.18 -13.84
CA ARG A 206 3.45 -5.01 -14.01
C ARG A 206 2.38 -4.88 -12.93
N CYS A 207 2.68 -5.34 -11.71
CA CYS A 207 1.76 -5.29 -10.59
C CYS A 207 1.89 -3.94 -9.86
N ILE A 208 1.20 -2.90 -10.36
CA ILE A 208 1.23 -1.54 -9.80
C ILE A 208 0.87 -1.54 -8.31
N TYR A 209 -0.09 -2.36 -7.90
CA TYR A 209 -0.48 -2.52 -6.50
C TYR A 209 0.72 -2.84 -5.61
N LEU A 210 1.53 -3.84 -5.99
CA LEU A 210 2.71 -4.24 -5.23
C LEU A 210 3.87 -3.25 -5.38
N VAL A 211 4.02 -2.63 -6.54
CA VAL A 211 5.02 -1.57 -6.73
C VAL A 211 4.79 -0.46 -5.71
N LEU A 212 3.56 0.07 -5.63
CA LEU A 212 3.23 1.15 -4.68
C LEU A 212 3.37 0.69 -3.21
N PHE A 213 2.95 -0.55 -2.92
CA PHE A 213 3.15 -1.13 -1.60
C PHE A 213 4.63 -1.16 -1.19
N PHE A 214 5.50 -1.73 -2.03
CA PHE A 214 6.93 -1.85 -1.70
C PHE A 214 7.70 -0.53 -1.81
N VAL A 215 7.28 0.42 -2.67
CA VAL A 215 7.80 1.79 -2.68
C VAL A 215 7.59 2.44 -1.31
N ARG A 216 6.38 2.35 -0.75
CA ARG A 216 6.11 2.90 0.57
C ARG A 216 7.03 2.28 1.64
N GLN A 217 7.20 0.96 1.61
CA GLN A 217 8.08 0.26 2.55
C GLN A 217 9.56 0.63 2.36
N PHE A 218 10.00 0.81 1.12
CA PHE A 218 11.36 1.26 0.80
C PHE A 218 11.63 2.65 1.39
N ILE A 219 10.72 3.60 1.19
CA ILE A 219 10.81 4.95 1.77
C ILE A 219 10.81 4.86 3.30
N SER A 220 9.85 4.14 3.88
CA SER A 220 9.73 3.95 5.34
C SER A 220 11.00 3.37 5.97
N SER A 221 11.72 2.50 5.24
CA SER A 221 12.99 1.91 5.68
C SER A 221 14.23 2.81 5.53
N GLY A 222 14.08 4.01 4.98
CA GLY A 222 15.20 4.95 4.74
C GLY A 222 15.92 4.73 3.40
N GLY A 223 15.26 4.11 2.43
CA GLY A 223 15.83 3.90 1.10
C GLY A 223 16.06 5.20 0.31
N PRO A 224 17.14 5.31 -0.49
CA PRO A 224 17.39 6.52 -1.29
C PRO A 224 16.34 6.73 -2.39
N LEU A 225 15.62 7.85 -2.36
CA LEU A 225 14.56 8.16 -3.34
C LEU A 225 15.07 8.22 -4.79
N SER A 226 16.36 8.50 -5.00
CA SER A 226 16.99 8.48 -6.33
C SER A 226 16.88 7.12 -7.02
N TRP A 227 16.82 6.01 -6.27
CA TRP A 227 16.70 4.66 -6.83
C TRP A 227 15.33 4.41 -7.46
N LEU A 228 14.30 5.14 -7.02
CA LEU A 228 12.93 5.01 -7.51
C LEU A 228 12.71 5.67 -8.88
N GLN A 229 13.70 6.42 -9.39
CA GLN A 229 13.65 7.05 -10.72
C GLN A 229 13.81 6.04 -11.86
N GLY A 230 14.25 4.82 -11.56
CA GLY A 230 14.44 3.73 -12.52
C GLY A 230 15.58 2.80 -12.11
N VAL A 231 15.61 1.60 -12.70
CA VAL A 231 16.61 0.56 -12.39
C VAL A 231 18.05 1.01 -12.69
N GLN A 232 18.22 1.93 -13.63
CA GLN A 232 19.49 2.55 -13.97
C GLN A 232 20.05 3.48 -12.88
N TYR A 233 19.21 3.96 -11.96
CA TYR A 233 19.61 4.81 -10.84
C TYR A 233 19.86 4.02 -9.56
N GLY A 234 19.40 2.76 -9.50
CA GLY A 234 19.71 1.84 -8.41
C GLY A 234 21.14 1.29 -8.48
N PRO A 235 21.59 0.60 -7.41
CA PRO A 235 22.92 0.04 -7.32
C PRO A 235 23.23 -0.92 -8.47
N PRO A 236 24.43 -0.86 -9.08
CA PRO A 236 24.86 -1.82 -10.08
C PRO A 236 24.73 -3.29 -9.61
N LYS A 237 24.94 -3.51 -8.30
CA LYS A 237 24.78 -4.81 -7.63
C LYS A 237 23.41 -5.43 -7.82
N TRP A 238 22.33 -4.64 -7.86
CA TRP A 238 20.97 -5.16 -8.03
C TRP A 238 20.52 -5.16 -9.48
N ARG A 239 21.08 -4.29 -10.33
CA ARG A 239 20.77 -4.24 -11.77
C ARG A 239 21.11 -5.54 -12.51
N GLN A 240 22.19 -6.21 -12.11
CA GLN A 240 22.55 -7.53 -12.68
C GLN A 240 21.49 -8.61 -12.45
N LEU A 241 20.56 -8.41 -11.50
CA LEU A 241 19.49 -9.37 -11.21
C LEU A 241 18.34 -9.32 -12.21
N CYS A 242 18.26 -8.30 -13.10
CA CYS A 242 17.16 -8.18 -14.06
C CYS A 242 17.00 -9.42 -14.95
N GLY A 243 18.11 -10.03 -15.38
CA GLY A 243 18.08 -11.27 -16.15
C GLY A 243 17.46 -12.41 -15.36
N LEU A 244 17.97 -12.65 -14.15
CA LEU A 244 17.45 -13.68 -13.24
C LEU A 244 15.99 -13.45 -12.87
N ASN A 245 15.59 -12.20 -12.62
CA ASN A 245 14.23 -11.82 -12.27
C ASN A 245 13.23 -12.15 -13.39
N ARG A 246 13.58 -11.79 -14.63
CA ARG A 246 12.79 -12.14 -15.82
C ARG A 246 12.70 -13.64 -16.01
N ASP A 247 13.81 -14.36 -15.88
CA ASP A 247 13.78 -15.82 -16.05
C ASP A 247 13.00 -16.51 -14.93
N LEU A 248 13.11 -16.06 -13.67
CA LEU A 248 12.32 -16.58 -12.55
C LEU A 248 10.81 -16.35 -12.71
N SER A 249 10.40 -15.21 -13.28
CA SER A 249 8.98 -14.88 -13.48
C SER A 249 8.38 -15.60 -14.69
N ASP A 250 9.09 -15.64 -15.82
CA ASP A 250 8.54 -16.13 -17.07
C ASP A 250 8.84 -17.62 -17.32
N ARG A 251 10.10 -18.04 -17.11
CA ARG A 251 10.62 -19.35 -17.54
C ARG A 251 11.70 -19.86 -16.58
N PRO A 252 11.34 -20.21 -15.33
CA PRO A 252 12.32 -20.53 -14.28
C PRO A 252 13.22 -21.73 -14.63
N TRP A 253 12.75 -22.64 -15.49
CA TRP A 253 13.53 -23.78 -15.99
C TRP A 253 14.72 -23.40 -16.90
N LYS A 254 14.84 -22.13 -17.32
CA LYS A 254 16.00 -21.65 -18.09
C LYS A 254 17.23 -21.36 -17.24
N ILE A 255 17.06 -21.20 -15.93
CA ILE A 255 18.14 -20.80 -15.03
C ILE A 255 19.15 -21.95 -14.93
N THR A 256 20.40 -21.65 -15.28
CA THR A 256 21.49 -22.61 -15.28
C THR A 256 22.46 -22.37 -14.12
N ALA A 257 23.32 -23.36 -13.82
CA ALA A 257 24.37 -23.20 -12.82
C ALA A 257 25.37 -22.09 -13.19
N ASP A 258 25.59 -21.86 -14.50
CA ASP A 258 26.46 -20.79 -14.99
C ASP A 258 25.91 -19.39 -14.68
N ASP A 259 24.58 -19.22 -14.75
CA ASP A 259 23.94 -17.95 -14.35
C ASP A 259 24.19 -17.62 -12.88
N ILE A 260 24.08 -18.63 -12.01
CA ILE A 260 24.37 -18.52 -10.57
C ILE A 260 25.86 -18.25 -10.33
N TYR A 261 26.74 -18.95 -11.05
CA TYR A 261 28.19 -18.74 -10.98
C TYR A 261 28.55 -17.29 -11.38
N ASN A 262 27.99 -16.79 -12.48
CA ASN A 262 28.23 -15.45 -13.00
C ASN A 262 27.76 -14.31 -12.08
N LEU A 263 26.74 -14.56 -11.26
CA LEU A 263 26.26 -13.62 -10.24
C LEU A 263 27.12 -13.64 -8.97
N THR A 264 27.71 -14.80 -8.64
CA THR A 264 28.46 -15.02 -7.38
C THR A 264 29.97 -14.80 -7.50
N HIS A 265 30.54 -14.95 -8.70
CA HIS A 265 31.98 -14.83 -8.94
C HIS A 265 32.35 -13.56 -9.73
N GLY A 266 31.42 -12.64 -9.91
CA GLY A 266 31.66 -11.33 -10.52
C GLY A 266 31.92 -11.36 -12.04
N GLY A 267 31.97 -12.53 -12.67
CA GLY A 267 32.25 -12.72 -14.10
C GLY A 267 33.63 -12.21 -14.50
N ASP A 268 34.45 -13.05 -15.13
CA ASP A 268 35.84 -12.70 -15.52
C ASP A 268 35.94 -11.47 -16.46
N SER A 269 34.82 -11.01 -17.01
CA SER A 269 34.72 -9.96 -18.03
C SER A 269 34.56 -8.52 -17.51
N ASN A 270 34.24 -8.26 -16.24
CA ASN A 270 34.02 -6.88 -15.77
C ASN A 270 34.45 -6.62 -14.31
N PRO A 271 35.63 -6.02 -14.06
CA PRO A 271 36.17 -5.74 -12.72
C PRO A 271 35.31 -4.79 -11.86
N LEU A 272 34.33 -4.11 -12.46
CA LEU A 272 33.42 -3.18 -11.79
C LEU A 272 32.14 -3.86 -11.27
N LYS A 273 31.95 -5.15 -11.55
CA LYS A 273 30.75 -5.91 -11.19
C LYS A 273 30.90 -6.44 -9.75
N GLU A 274 30.16 -5.83 -8.82
CA GLU A 274 30.09 -6.31 -7.44
C GLU A 274 29.44 -7.70 -7.40
N ALA A 275 30.20 -8.70 -6.96
CA ALA A 275 29.73 -10.07 -6.84
C ALA A 275 28.76 -10.22 -5.64
N LEU A 276 27.69 -10.99 -5.81
CA LEU A 276 26.81 -11.34 -4.70
C LEU A 276 27.40 -12.53 -3.92
N SER A 277 27.35 -12.47 -2.60
CA SER A 277 27.52 -13.70 -1.82
C SER A 277 26.37 -14.67 -2.09
N LEU A 278 26.62 -15.97 -1.93
CA LEU A 278 25.58 -16.99 -2.12
C LEU A 278 24.39 -16.77 -1.18
N SER A 279 24.63 -16.35 0.06
CA SER A 279 23.57 -16.08 1.05
C SER A 279 22.70 -14.88 0.66
N GLU A 280 23.30 -13.78 0.17
CA GLU A 280 22.55 -12.66 -0.41
C GLU A 280 21.72 -13.11 -1.60
N LEU A 281 22.29 -13.90 -2.52
CA LEU A 281 21.58 -14.39 -3.70
C LEU A 281 20.38 -15.27 -3.32
N MET A 282 20.54 -16.16 -2.34
CA MET A 282 19.41 -16.99 -1.86
C MET A 282 18.30 -16.14 -1.26
N HIS A 283 18.65 -15.09 -0.52
CA HIS A 283 17.67 -14.15 0.04
C HIS A 283 16.96 -13.36 -1.08
N VAL A 284 17.70 -12.86 -2.07
CA VAL A 284 17.15 -12.22 -3.28
C VAL A 284 16.14 -13.14 -3.95
N VAL A 285 16.52 -14.38 -4.27
CA VAL A 285 15.65 -15.34 -4.97
C VAL A 285 14.38 -15.62 -4.18
N ALA A 286 14.48 -15.72 -2.84
CA ALA A 286 13.32 -15.89 -1.98
C ALA A 286 12.37 -14.68 -2.04
N ILE A 287 12.89 -13.43 -2.04
CA ILE A 287 12.09 -12.21 -2.20
C ILE A 287 11.43 -12.17 -3.59
N LEU A 288 12.19 -12.38 -4.67
CA LEU A 288 11.68 -12.36 -6.04
C LEU A 288 10.52 -13.37 -6.19
N SER A 289 10.75 -14.61 -5.75
CA SER A 289 9.74 -15.68 -5.83
C SER A 289 8.49 -15.37 -4.99
N HIS A 290 8.68 -14.84 -3.78
CA HIS A 290 7.57 -14.43 -2.91
C HIS A 290 6.71 -13.35 -3.57
N VAL A 291 7.34 -12.32 -4.13
CA VAL A 291 6.63 -11.22 -4.79
C VAL A 291 5.94 -11.69 -6.05
N HIS A 292 6.58 -12.57 -6.84
CA HIS A 292 5.97 -13.14 -8.03
C HIS A 292 4.70 -13.94 -7.73
N ALA A 293 4.75 -14.77 -6.69
CA ALA A 293 3.58 -15.52 -6.23
C ALA A 293 2.48 -14.58 -5.68
N LEU A 294 2.85 -13.53 -4.96
CA LEU A 294 1.91 -12.56 -4.40
C LEU A 294 1.20 -11.75 -5.49
N ALA A 295 1.87 -11.40 -6.58
CA ALA A 295 1.24 -10.74 -7.72
C ALA A 295 0.23 -11.65 -8.42
N CYS A 296 0.57 -12.93 -8.61
CA CYS A 296 -0.39 -13.92 -9.12
C CYS A 296 -1.64 -14.01 -8.23
N PHE A 297 -1.46 -14.00 -6.91
CA PHE A 297 -2.57 -13.93 -5.95
C PHE A 297 -3.39 -12.64 -6.11
N ILE A 298 -2.74 -11.49 -6.24
CA ILE A 298 -3.42 -10.19 -6.40
C ILE A 298 -4.28 -10.15 -7.66
N PHE A 299 -3.72 -10.59 -8.79
CA PHE A 299 -4.46 -10.65 -10.04
C PHE A 299 -5.56 -11.71 -9.99
N GLY A 300 -5.25 -12.91 -9.48
CA GLY A 300 -6.20 -14.03 -9.40
C GLY A 300 -7.40 -13.75 -8.48
N CYS A 301 -7.18 -13.04 -7.37
CA CYS A 301 -8.25 -12.66 -6.45
C CYS A 301 -8.92 -11.32 -6.79
N GLY A 302 -8.43 -10.61 -7.82
CA GLY A 302 -8.99 -9.31 -8.19
C GLY A 302 -8.85 -8.25 -7.09
N ILE A 303 -7.71 -8.20 -6.40
CA ILE A 303 -7.52 -7.29 -5.28
C ILE A 303 -7.59 -5.84 -5.76
N ARG A 304 -8.52 -5.08 -5.18
CA ARG A 304 -8.65 -3.65 -5.50
C ARG A 304 -7.51 -2.83 -4.87
N PRO A 305 -7.07 -1.75 -5.56
CA PRO A 305 -6.19 -0.76 -4.98
C PRO A 305 -6.71 -0.22 -3.66
N GLU A 306 -5.78 0.21 -2.83
CA GLU A 306 -6.07 0.80 -1.54
C GLU A 306 -6.74 2.17 -1.68
N ILE A 307 -7.50 2.59 -0.66
CA ILE A 307 -8.25 3.85 -0.68
C ILE A 307 -7.35 5.09 -0.85
N ASP A 308 -6.16 5.05 -0.27
CA ASP A 308 -5.14 6.10 -0.34
C ASP A 308 -4.25 6.04 -1.60
N ASN A 309 -4.34 4.96 -2.37
CA ASN A 309 -3.70 4.86 -3.68
C ASN A 309 -4.60 5.39 -4.81
N TYR A 310 -5.86 5.73 -4.51
CA TYR A 310 -6.84 6.27 -5.44
C TYR A 310 -6.82 7.80 -5.43
N ASP A 311 -5.91 8.42 -6.20
CA ASP A 311 -5.84 9.88 -6.41
C ASP A 311 -7.10 10.48 -7.10
N GLY A 312 -8.08 9.65 -7.44
CA GLY A 312 -9.32 10.03 -8.14
C GLY A 312 -10.54 10.33 -7.25
N LEU A 313 -10.53 9.99 -5.96
CA LEU A 313 -11.71 10.21 -5.09
C LEU A 313 -11.80 11.64 -4.50
N ILE A 314 -10.75 12.45 -4.65
CA ILE A 314 -10.82 13.87 -4.30
C ILE A 314 -11.57 14.68 -5.38
N ASN A 315 -11.81 14.11 -6.58
CA ASN A 315 -12.41 14.82 -7.73
C ASN A 315 -13.42 14.02 -8.58
N LEU A 316 -14.09 13.00 -8.04
CA LEU A 316 -15.22 12.36 -8.74
C LEU A 316 -16.57 12.89 -8.20
N ASN A 317 -17.07 13.91 -8.89
CA ASN A 317 -18.47 14.31 -9.05
C ASN A 317 -19.39 14.26 -7.81
N VAL A 318 -19.44 15.40 -7.12
CA VAL A 318 -20.59 15.85 -6.31
C VAL A 318 -21.82 16.21 -7.18
N ASP A 319 -21.70 16.25 -8.51
CA ASP A 319 -22.79 16.68 -9.39
C ASP A 319 -23.57 15.56 -10.11
N ASN A 320 -23.40 14.29 -9.72
CA ASN A 320 -24.27 13.21 -10.20
C ASN A 320 -24.85 12.32 -9.09
N CYS A 321 -24.93 12.86 -7.87
CA CYS A 321 -25.72 12.28 -6.78
C CYS A 321 -27.23 12.50 -7.01
N ASN A 322 -27.76 12.09 -8.15
CA ASN A 322 -29.18 11.87 -8.32
C ASN A 322 -29.45 10.37 -8.38
N GLU A 323 -30.00 9.87 -7.26
CA GLU A 323 -30.89 8.71 -7.19
C GLU A 323 -30.35 7.34 -7.65
N ALA A 324 -29.46 6.77 -6.84
CA ALA A 324 -29.46 5.36 -6.42
C ALA A 324 -28.22 5.21 -5.52
N TYR A 325 -28.26 4.91 -4.22
CA TYR A 325 -28.99 3.87 -3.55
C TYR A 325 -29.10 4.27 -2.08
N ILE A 326 -30.29 4.70 -1.64
CA ILE A 326 -30.66 4.76 -0.23
C ILE A 326 -31.83 3.80 -0.05
N TYR A 327 -31.62 2.83 0.85
CA TYR A 327 -32.63 2.03 1.56
C TYR A 327 -34.07 2.08 1.05
N ASN A 328 -34.52 0.97 0.46
CA ASN A 328 -35.92 0.57 0.57
C ASN A 328 -36.00 -0.87 1.08
N ASN A 329 -35.84 -1.03 2.40
CA ASN A 329 -36.58 -2.05 3.12
C ASN A 329 -38.01 -1.52 3.31
N GLN A 330 -38.87 -1.76 2.32
CA GLN A 330 -40.30 -1.83 2.55
C GLN A 330 -40.76 -3.24 2.23
N THR A 331 -40.96 -3.98 3.31
CA THR A 331 -41.79 -5.16 3.39
C THR A 331 -43.04 -5.02 2.53
N SER A 332 -43.17 -5.87 1.51
CA SER A 332 -44.45 -6.11 0.84
C SER A 332 -44.76 -7.59 0.90
N ASN A 333 -45.67 -7.91 1.82
CA ASN A 333 -46.45 -9.14 1.81
C ASN A 333 -47.14 -9.33 0.46
N GLY A 334 -47.27 -10.60 0.04
CA GLY A 334 -48.43 -11.05 -0.73
C GLY A 334 -48.16 -11.40 -2.20
N SER A 335 -48.15 -12.71 -2.46
CA SER A 335 -48.77 -13.38 -3.62
C SER A 335 -48.47 -12.85 -5.03
N SER A 336 -47.81 -13.67 -5.86
CA SER A 336 -48.48 -14.42 -6.93
C SER A 336 -47.50 -15.27 -7.76
N GLN A 337 -48.04 -16.38 -8.24
CA GLN A 337 -47.45 -17.37 -9.14
C GLN A 337 -46.97 -16.78 -10.48
N ASN A 338 -45.88 -17.30 -11.06
CA ASN A 338 -45.92 -18.21 -12.23
C ASN A 338 -44.59 -18.29 -13.02
N ASN A 339 -44.25 -19.55 -13.34
CA ASN A 339 -43.68 -20.11 -14.57
C ASN A 339 -42.19 -19.97 -14.94
N LEU A 340 -41.56 -21.16 -14.94
CA LEU A 340 -40.48 -21.64 -15.81
C LEU A 340 -40.53 -21.08 -17.24
N HIS A 341 -39.36 -20.70 -17.78
CA HIS A 341 -38.85 -21.35 -19.00
C HIS A 341 -37.33 -21.24 -19.13
N SER A 342 -36.70 -22.40 -19.25
CA SER A 342 -35.31 -22.64 -19.63
C SER A 342 -35.10 -22.39 -21.12
N SER A 343 -34.03 -21.68 -21.49
CA SER A 343 -33.40 -21.84 -22.80
C SER A 343 -31.90 -21.72 -22.64
N GLU A 344 -31.22 -22.87 -22.81
CA GLU A 344 -29.82 -22.95 -23.13
C GLU A 344 -29.54 -22.20 -24.44
N ASN A 345 -28.45 -21.46 -24.49
CA ASN A 345 -27.72 -21.21 -25.72
C ASN A 345 -26.25 -21.00 -25.37
N GLY A 346 -25.42 -21.86 -25.96
CA GLY A 346 -23.97 -21.83 -25.79
C GLY A 346 -23.38 -20.55 -26.39
N GLY A 347 -22.55 -19.88 -25.61
CA GLY A 347 -21.64 -18.83 -26.04
C GLY A 347 -20.29 -19.09 -25.39
N THR A 348 -19.28 -19.31 -26.22
CA THR A 348 -17.87 -19.41 -25.84
C THR A 348 -17.48 -18.23 -24.93
N CYS A 349 -17.08 -18.51 -23.68
CA CYS A 349 -16.48 -17.52 -22.80
C CYS A 349 -15.07 -17.17 -23.30
N SER A 350 -14.95 -16.16 -24.15
CA SER A 350 -13.70 -15.44 -24.31
C SER A 350 -13.57 -14.47 -23.14
N CYS A 351 -12.71 -14.79 -22.17
CA CYS A 351 -12.25 -13.85 -21.16
C CYS A 351 -11.36 -12.79 -21.80
N LEU A 352 -11.98 -11.83 -22.49
CA LEU A 352 -11.34 -10.55 -22.80
C LEU A 352 -11.40 -9.70 -21.54
N VAL A 353 -10.36 -9.82 -20.72
CA VAL A 353 -10.05 -8.82 -19.70
C VAL A 353 -9.72 -7.54 -20.45
N GLU A 354 -10.61 -6.54 -20.37
CA GLU A 354 -10.32 -5.23 -20.96
C GLU A 354 -9.03 -4.67 -20.34
N PRO A 355 -8.08 -4.17 -21.16
CA PRO A 355 -6.82 -3.64 -20.66
C PRO A 355 -7.11 -2.41 -19.80
N TRP A 356 -6.52 -2.36 -18.62
CA TRP A 356 -6.50 -1.17 -17.79
C TRP A 356 -5.86 -0.04 -18.61
N ASP A 357 -6.61 1.05 -18.85
CA ASP A 357 -6.19 2.17 -19.69
C ASP A 357 -4.74 2.62 -19.45
N ASP A 358 -3.95 2.66 -20.54
CA ASP A 358 -2.50 2.90 -20.64
C ASP A 358 -2.03 4.33 -20.28
N HIS A 359 -2.68 5.01 -19.32
CA HIS A 359 -2.38 6.41 -19.01
C HIS A 359 -1.88 6.69 -17.59
N VAL A 360 -1.45 5.65 -16.85
CA VAL A 360 -0.74 5.82 -15.59
C VAL A 360 0.76 6.01 -15.85
N SER A 361 1.29 7.18 -15.52
CA SER A 361 2.71 7.55 -15.62
C SER A 361 3.59 6.82 -14.58
N LEU A 362 3.50 5.49 -14.57
CA LEU A 362 4.46 4.55 -13.95
C LEU A 362 5.38 3.94 -15.01
N THR A 363 5.30 4.42 -16.25
CA THR A 363 6.10 3.92 -17.39
C THR A 363 7.60 3.91 -17.06
N PHE A 364 8.10 4.83 -16.23
CA PHE A 364 9.49 4.87 -15.77
C PHE A 364 9.92 3.72 -14.84
N LEU A 365 9.02 3.17 -14.01
CA LEU A 365 9.29 2.00 -13.16
C LEU A 365 8.94 0.68 -13.86
N LEU A 366 8.14 0.72 -14.93
CA LEU A 366 7.67 -0.46 -15.68
C LEU A 366 8.56 -0.83 -16.87
N PHE A 367 9.57 -0.02 -17.21
CA PHE A 367 10.65 -0.40 -18.13
C PHE A 367 11.80 -1.03 -17.32
N VAL A 368 11.58 -2.24 -16.81
CA VAL A 368 12.64 -3.16 -16.38
C VAL A 368 13.01 -4.09 -17.52
#